data_AF-A0A2N5ADQ0-F1
#
_entry.id   AF-A0A2N5ADQ0-F1
#
_cell.length_a   1.000
_cell.length_b   1.000
_cell.length_c   1.000
_cell.angle_alpha   90.00
_cell.angle_beta   90.00
_cell.angle_gamma   90.00
#
_symmetry.space_group_name_H-M   'P 1'
#
loop_
_entity.id
_entity.type
_entity.pdbx_description
1 polymer ?
#
loop_
_entity_poly.entity_id
_entity_poly.type
_entity_poly.pdbx_seq_one_letter_code
_entity_poly.pdbx_strand_id
1 'polypeptide(L)' 'MTDNNTALKKAGLKVTLPRLKILEVLQEPDNHHVSAEDLYKRLIDMGEEIGLATVYR' A
#
# COMPACT_ATOMS: atom_id res chain seq x y z
N MET A 1 -4.23 14.21 9.49
CA MET A 1 -3.71 13.12 8.63
C MET A 1 -2.39 12.68 9.22
N THR A 2 -2.27 11.41 9.63
CA THR A 2 -1.01 10.89 10.14
C THR A 2 -0.05 10.73 8.97
N ASP A 3 1.15 11.27 9.09
CA ASP A 3 2.21 11.05 8.10
C ASP A 3 2.50 9.54 7.96
N ASN A 4 2.39 9.01 6.75
CA ASN A 4 2.52 7.56 6.47
C ASN A 4 3.91 7.02 6.84
N ASN A 5 4.97 7.84 6.75
CA ASN A 5 6.30 7.44 7.23
C ASN A 5 6.29 7.23 8.75
N THR A 6 5.63 8.12 9.47
CA THR A 6 5.50 8.08 10.93
C THR A 6 4.67 6.88 11.36
N ALA A 7 3.57 6.57 10.65
CA ALA A 7 2.76 5.39 10.90
C ALA A 7 3.58 4.09 10.74
N LEU A 8 4.32 3.95 9.63
CA LEU A 8 5.19 2.80 9.38
C LEU A 8 6.29 2.66 10.43
N LYS A 9 6.97 3.77 10.78
CA LYS A 9 8.02 3.77 11.83
C LYS A 9 7.47 3.38 13.20
N LYS A 10 6.30 3.91 13.58
CA LYS A 10 5.64 3.57 14.86
C LYS A 10 5.22 2.10 14.91
N ALA A 11 4.89 1.50 13.76
CA ALA A 11 4.59 0.08 13.63
C ALA A 11 5.84 -0.82 13.55
N GLY A 12 7.06 -0.26 13.64
CA GLY A 12 8.31 -1.02 13.49
C GLY A 12 8.60 -1.48 12.07
N LEU A 13 7.90 -0.94 11.07
CA LEU A 13 8.08 -1.29 9.67
C LEU A 13 9.11 -0.36 9.03
N LYS A 14 10.09 -0.95 8.34
CA LYS A 14 11.01 -0.19 7.48
C LYS A 14 10.21 0.60 6.45
N VAL A 15 10.45 1.90 6.38
CA VAL A 15 9.86 2.76 5.35
C VAL A 15 10.47 2.42 3.99
N THR A 16 9.61 2.01 3.06
CA THR A 16 9.97 1.74 1.67
C THR A 16 8.89 2.33 0.77
N LEU A 17 9.25 2.66 -0.48
CA LEU A 17 8.29 3.21 -1.44
C LEU A 17 7.09 2.27 -1.67
N PRO A 18 7.26 0.94 -1.85
CA PRO A 18 6.11 0.04 -2.00
C PRO A 18 5.15 0.05 -0.81
N ARG A 19 5.67 0.14 0.42
CA ARG A 19 4.82 0.19 1.63
C ARG A 19 4.04 1.49 1.73
N LEU A 20 4.64 2.61 1.33
CA LEU A 20 3.96 3.91 1.31
C LEU A 20 2.83 3.89 0.28
N LYS A 21 3.09 3.43 -0.94
CA LYS A 21 2.11 3.34 -2.03
C LYS A 21 0.95 2.41 -1.69
N ILE A 22 1.24 1.22 -1.16
CA ILE A 22 0.20 0.28 -0.72
C ILE A 22 -0.65 0.91 0.40
N LEU A 23 -0.01 1.57 1.37
CA LEU A 23 -0.72 2.20 2.48
C LEU A 23 -1.61 3.37 2.01
N GLU A 24 -1.16 4.16 1.03
CA GLU A 24 -1.95 5.23 0.41
C GLU A 24 -3.23 4.66 -0.22
N VAL A 25 -3.13 3.58 -0.99
CA VAL A 25 -4.30 2.94 -1.63
C VAL A 25 -5.25 2.35 -0.59
N LEU A 26 -4.72 1.68 0.45
CA LEU A 26 -5.54 1.07 1.52
C LEU A 26 -6.27 2.10 2.40
N GLN A 27 -5.83 3.36 2.42
CA GLN A 27 -6.47 4.44 3.16
C GLN A 27 -7.66 5.05 2.42
N GLU A 28 -7.83 4.75 1.13
CA GLU A 28 -9.00 5.20 0.37
C GLU A 28 -10.28 4.53 0.90
N PRO A 29 -11.39 5.27 1.08
CA PRO A 29 -12.63 4.72 1.63
C PRO A 29 -13.16 3.48 0.88
N ASP A 30 -13.00 3.48 -0.45
CA ASP A 30 -13.48 2.39 -1.32
C ASP A 30 -12.59 1.13 -1.25
N ASN A 31 -11.44 1.20 -0.57
CA ASN A 31 -10.47 0.10 -0.46
C ASN A 31 -10.39 -0.49 0.96
N HIS A 32 -11.33 -0.14 1.85
CA HIS A 32 -11.37 -0.69 3.21
C HIS A 32 -11.46 -2.23 3.23
N HIS A 33 -12.13 -2.79 2.22
CA HIS A 33 -12.21 -4.22 1.98
C HIS A 33 -11.79 -4.51 0.54
N VAL A 34 -10.52 -4.80 0.34
CA VAL A 34 -9.94 -5.09 -0.97
C VAL A 34 -9.11 -6.37 -0.89
N SER A 35 -9.19 -7.22 -1.92
CA SER A 35 -8.32 -8.39 -2.04
C SER A 35 -6.89 -7.96 -2.39
N ALA A 36 -5.90 -8.81 -2.16
CA ALA A 36 -4.52 -8.52 -2.57
C ALA A 36 -4.42 -8.42 -4.11
N GLU A 37 -5.18 -9.23 -4.83
CA GLU A 37 -5.26 -9.25 -6.27
C GLU A 37 -5.90 -7.97 -6.84
N ASP A 38 -6.96 -7.45 -6.21
CA ASP A 38 -7.58 -6.20 -6.65
C ASP A 38 -6.75 -4.99 -6.26
N LEU A 39 -6.07 -5.03 -5.10
CA LEU A 39 -5.08 -4.01 -4.74
C LEU A 39 -3.93 -3.97 -5.75
N TYR A 40 -3.43 -5.13 -6.18
CA TYR A 40 -2.41 -5.23 -7.22
C TYR A 40 -2.87 -4.65 -8.56
N LYS A 41 -4.10 -4.94 -9.01
CA LYS A 41 -4.66 -4.34 -10.24
C LYS A 41 -4.70 -2.81 -10.15
N ARG A 42 -5.15 -2.26 -9.02
CA ARG A 42 -5.19 -0.80 -8.80
C ARG A 42 -3.80 -0.18 -8.88
N LEU A 43 -2.79 -0.83 -8.29
CA LEU A 43 -1.41 -0.36 -8.39
C LEU A 43 -0.91 -0.34 -9.84
N ILE A 44 -1.26 -1.34 -10.65
CA ILE A 44 -0.97 -1.34 -12.10
C ILE A 44 -1.70 -0.19 -12.80
N ASP A 45 -2.98 0.04 -12.50
CA ASP A 45 -3.79 1.10 -13.11
C ASP A 45 -3.23 2.49 -12.78
N MET A 46 -2.56 2.64 -11.63
CA MET A 46 -1.82 3.84 -11.21
C MET A 46 -0.43 3.96 -11.83
N GLY A 47 0.04 2.95 -12.58
CA GLY A 47 1.38 2.91 -13.18
C GLY A 47 2.50 2.53 -12.21
N GLU A 48 2.18 1.95 -11.05
CA GLU A 48 3.16 1.55 -10.04
C GLU A 48 3.77 0.18 -10.39
N GLU A 49 5.09 0.06 -10.33
CA GLU A 49 5.83 -1.19 -10.60
C GLU A 49 5.93 -2.09 -9.36
N ILE A 50 4.79 -2.38 -8.72
CA ILE A 50 4.72 -3.21 -7.51
C ILE A 50 4.09 -4.56 -7.87
N GLY A 51 4.91 -5.62 -7.89
CA GLY A 51 4.42 -6.97 -8.20
C GLY A 51 3.53 -7.57 -7.11
N LEU A 52 2.62 -8.46 -7.49
CA LEU A 52 1.66 -9.14 -6.58
C LEU A 52 2.35 -9.81 -5.37
N ALA A 53 3.51 -10.45 -5.57
CA ALA A 53 4.27 -11.06 -4.47
C ALA A 53 4.75 -10.04 -3.42
N THR A 54 4.98 -8.78 -3.81
CA THR A 54 5.30 -7.70 -2.87
C THR A 54 4.06 -7.22 -2.12
N VAL A 55 2.88 -7.28 -2.74
CA VAL A 55 1.61 -6.94 -2.06
C VAL A 55 1.31 -7.91 -0.91
N TYR A 56 1.61 -9.20 -1.08
CA TYR A 56 1.38 -10.21 -0.04
C TYR A 56 2.38 -10.19 1.14
N ARG A 57 3.52 -9.48 1.04
CA ARG A 57 4.64 -9.56 2.00
C ARG A 57 4.81 -8.31 2.86
#